data_AF-G0P7B2-F1
#
_entry.id   AF-G0P7B2-F1
#
_cell.length_a   1.000
_cell.length_b   1.000
_cell.length_c   1.000
_cell.angle_alpha   90.00
_cell.angle_beta   90.00
_cell.angle_gamma   90.00
#
_symmetry.space_group_name_H-M   'P 1'
#
loop_
_entity.id
_entity.type
_entity.pdbx_description
1 polymer ?
#
loop_
_entity_poly.entity_id
_entity_poly.type
_entity_poly.pdbx_seq_one_letter_code
_entity_poly.pdbx_strand_id
1 'polypeptide(L)'
;MSQSTSKLKNNGIEVVYVPVEEIEKTERGYTITCPDGTKISSRSDYLVPKTNLEGNKKFYLPYYTLFHEGVKVLKVRVCVVIILLKNMLMFVLASRTDKENRAERIHNQELELISKYERIEIGFGDVSQFDMMNLCSLEKILDDLEIEKNIITVVNDVNYTLAVHDIIQRGTGPIIIKGEAEEDMFFTSHAIYYIFYSIVTKVNFRIELCEEHAGCIEDFRKGVVEVCEIIAKAKWVSR
;
A
#
# COMPACT_ATOMS: atom_id res chain seq x y z
N MET A 1 -2.59 -20.07 -14.55
CA MET A 1 -1.42 -19.51 -15.26
C MET A 1 -0.71 -18.61 -14.27
N SER A 2 0.47 -19.00 -13.79
CA SER A 2 1.26 -18.14 -12.90
C SER A 2 1.61 -16.88 -13.67
N GLN A 3 1.25 -15.71 -13.13
CA GLN A 3 1.80 -14.46 -13.65
C GLN A 3 3.26 -14.45 -13.26
N SER A 4 4.12 -14.82 -14.23
CA SER A 4 5.55 -14.58 -14.14
C SER A 4 5.77 -13.14 -13.70
N THR A 5 6.72 -12.93 -12.79
CA THR A 5 7.15 -11.62 -12.28
C THR A 5 7.24 -10.61 -13.43
N SER A 6 6.22 -9.78 -13.59
CA SER A 6 6.13 -8.87 -14.73
C SER A 6 6.87 -7.59 -14.39
N LYS A 7 8.01 -7.36 -15.05
CA LYS A 7 8.76 -6.11 -14.96
C LYS A 7 8.16 -5.12 -15.96
N LEU A 8 7.38 -4.17 -15.47
CA LEU A 8 6.83 -3.08 -16.26
C LEU A 8 7.57 -1.80 -15.87
N LYS A 9 8.12 -1.08 -16.85
CA LYS A 9 8.52 0.31 -16.62
C LYS A 9 7.28 1.18 -16.80
N ASN A 10 6.78 1.72 -15.70
CA ASN A 10 5.73 2.74 -15.76
C ASN A 10 6.42 4.09 -15.56
N ASN A 11 6.52 4.85 -16.65
CA ASN A 11 7.14 6.17 -16.67
C ASN A 11 8.53 6.26 -15.99
N GLY A 12 9.42 5.32 -16.32
CA GLY A 12 10.79 5.29 -15.80
C GLY A 12 10.96 4.71 -14.40
N ILE A 13 9.88 4.49 -13.64
CA ILE A 13 9.89 3.75 -12.37
C ILE A 13 9.69 2.26 -12.68
N GLU A 14 10.55 1.43 -12.08
CA GLU A 14 10.42 -0.03 -12.20
C GLU A 14 9.26 -0.51 -11.33
N VAL A 15 8.28 -1.19 -11.92
CA VAL A 15 7.16 -1.81 -11.20
C VAL A 15 7.32 -3.33 -11.27
N VAL A 16 7.33 -3.96 -10.11
CA VAL A 16 7.47 -5.40 -9.93
C VAL A 16 6.23 -5.92 -9.21
N TYR A 17 5.60 -6.94 -9.79
CA TYR A 17 4.60 -7.73 -9.08
C TYR A 17 5.25 -9.05 -8.65
N VAL A 18 5.24 -9.31 -7.35
CA VAL A 18 5.65 -10.57 -6.73
C VAL A 18 4.39 -11.41 -6.50
N PRO A 19 4.25 -12.56 -7.18
CA PRO A 19 3.11 -13.44 -7.01
C PRO A 19 3.13 -14.11 -5.63
N VAL A 20 1.97 -14.54 -5.14
CA VAL A 20 1.81 -15.06 -3.76
C VAL A 20 2.68 -16.29 -3.50
N GLU A 21 2.90 -17.11 -4.52
CA GLU A 21 3.73 -18.31 -4.45
C GLU A 21 5.22 -18.01 -4.21
N GLU A 22 5.65 -16.78 -4.50
CA GLU A 22 7.03 -16.30 -4.29
C GLU A 22 7.19 -15.54 -2.95
N ILE A 23 6.13 -15.45 -2.15
CA ILE A 23 6.14 -14.83 -0.82
C ILE A 23 6.45 -15.89 0.24
N GLU A 24 7.62 -15.81 0.86
CA GLU A 24 8.06 -16.74 1.90
C GLU A 24 7.61 -16.25 3.29
N LYS A 25 6.84 -17.06 4.02
CA LYS A 25 6.50 -16.78 5.42
C LYS A 25 7.69 -17.08 6.33
N THR A 26 7.98 -16.18 7.25
CA THR A 26 9.06 -16.32 8.24
C THR A 26 8.52 -16.13 9.67
N GLU A 27 9.34 -16.40 10.68
CA GLU A 27 9.00 -16.14 12.08
C GLU A 27 8.76 -14.64 12.37
N ARG A 28 9.30 -13.75 11.54
CA ARG A 28 9.22 -12.28 11.71
C ARG A 28 8.23 -11.62 10.74
N GLY A 29 7.46 -12.39 9.98
CA GLY A 29 6.52 -11.87 8.99
C GLY A 29 6.70 -12.57 7.65
N TYR A 30 7.09 -11.82 6.62
CA TYR A 30 7.21 -12.33 5.25
C TYR A 30 8.45 -11.77 4.57
N THR A 31 9.06 -12.59 3.73
CA THR A 31 10.14 -12.20 2.84
C THR A 31 9.69 -12.36 1.40
N ILE A 32 10.04 -11.39 0.56
CA ILE A 32 9.90 -11.49 -0.89
C ILE A 32 11.27 -11.47 -1.53
N THR A 33 11.41 -12.25 -2.61
CA THR A 33 12.60 -12.23 -3.46
C THR A 33 12.24 -11.47 -4.73
N CYS A 34 12.87 -10.31 -4.94
CA CYS A 34 12.67 -9.51 -6.14
C CYS A 34 13.32 -10.21 -7.35
N PRO A 35 12.90 -9.89 -8.59
CA PRO A 35 13.49 -10.44 -9.81
C PRO A 35 15.00 -10.24 -9.93
N ASP A 36 15.54 -9.21 -9.28
CA ASP A 36 16.98 -8.91 -9.26
C ASP A 36 17.74 -9.63 -8.12
N GLY A 37 17.10 -10.58 -7.44
CA GLY A 37 17.64 -11.37 -6.34
C GLY A 37 17.61 -10.67 -4.98
N THR A 38 17.17 -9.42 -4.89
CA THR A 38 17.10 -8.70 -3.61
C THR A 38 16.00 -9.28 -2.73
N LYS A 39 16.33 -9.57 -1.46
CA LYS A 39 15.36 -10.03 -0.45
C LYS A 39 14.88 -8.88 0.43
N ILE A 40 13.56 -8.76 0.60
CA ILE A 40 12.89 -7.71 1.40
C ILE A 40 11.99 -8.41 2.43
N SER A 41 12.18 -8.13 3.72
CA SER A 41 11.61 -8.95 4.82
C SER A 41 10.61 -8.25 5.75
N SER A 42 10.28 -6.97 5.50
CA SER A 42 9.27 -6.21 6.25
C SER A 42 9.08 -4.82 5.63
N ARG A 43 8.20 -3.97 6.22
CA ARG A 43 7.96 -2.59 5.79
C ARG A 43 9.18 -1.66 5.89
N SER A 44 10.09 -1.90 6.84
CA SER A 44 11.26 -1.05 7.03
C SER A 44 12.31 -1.25 5.93
N ASP A 45 12.41 -2.48 5.38
CA ASP A 45 13.38 -2.80 4.32
C ASP A 45 13.09 -2.06 3.01
N TYR A 46 11.85 -1.62 2.80
CA TYR A 46 11.46 -0.83 1.63
C TYR A 46 12.19 0.53 1.61
N LEU A 47 12.27 1.18 2.78
CA LEU A 47 12.73 2.57 2.93
C LEU A 47 14.25 2.71 3.02
N VAL A 48 14.99 1.60 2.97
CA VAL A 48 16.44 1.55 3.11
C VAL A 48 17.05 1.10 1.78
N PRO A 49 18.15 1.73 1.31
CA PRO A 49 18.78 1.31 0.07
C PRO A 49 19.37 -0.10 0.22
N LYS A 50 19.02 -0.99 -0.69
CA LYS A 50 19.57 -2.35 -0.81
C LYS A 50 20.40 -2.45 -2.08
N THR A 51 21.49 -3.21 -2.03
CA THR A 51 22.30 -3.52 -3.20
C THR A 51 21.77 -4.79 -3.86
N ASN A 52 21.45 -4.72 -5.15
CA ASN A 52 21.01 -5.89 -5.91
C ASN A 52 22.20 -6.73 -6.43
N LEU A 53 21.92 -7.84 -7.12
CA LEU A 53 22.97 -8.74 -7.65
C LEU A 53 23.91 -8.08 -8.67
N GLU A 54 23.46 -7.00 -9.33
CA GLU A 54 24.27 -6.22 -10.28
C GLU A 54 25.15 -5.16 -9.58
N GLY A 55 25.05 -5.03 -8.25
CA GLY A 55 25.77 -4.01 -7.48
C GLY A 55 25.08 -2.65 -7.43
N ASN A 56 23.88 -2.52 -8.00
CA ASN A 56 23.11 -1.28 -8.02
C ASN A 56 22.35 -1.09 -6.70
N LYS A 57 22.39 0.14 -6.16
CA LYS A 57 21.59 0.50 -4.98
C LYS A 57 20.16 0.85 -5.40
N LYS A 58 19.19 0.24 -4.73
CA LYS A 58 17.75 0.38 -4.98
C LYS A 58 17.00 0.63 -3.68
N PHE A 59 16.01 1.51 -3.75
CA PHE A 59 14.96 1.66 -2.75
C PHE A 59 13.72 0.95 -3.23
N TYR A 60 12.97 0.36 -2.32
CA TYR A 60 11.75 -0.34 -2.66
C TYR A 60 10.56 0.42 -2.09
N LEU A 61 9.44 0.48 -2.81
CA LEU A 61 8.25 1.20 -2.34
C LEU A 61 7.02 0.31 -2.49
N PRO A 62 6.25 0.06 -1.41
CA PRO A 62 5.05 -0.74 -1.50
C PRO A 62 3.95 0.01 -2.29
N TYR A 63 3.36 -0.65 -3.28
CA TYR A 63 2.14 -0.19 -3.94
C TYR A 63 0.94 -1.06 -3.63
N TYR A 64 -0.22 -0.45 -3.85
CA TYR A 64 -1.53 -1.03 -3.72
C TYR A 64 -2.23 -0.91 -5.07
N THR A 65 -2.91 -1.98 -5.46
CA THR A 65 -3.78 -1.98 -6.63
C THR A 65 -5.15 -1.50 -6.19
N LEU A 66 -5.65 -0.39 -6.74
CA LEU A 66 -7.00 0.10 -6.44
C LEU A 66 -7.80 0.28 -7.73
N PHE A 67 -9.13 0.27 -7.61
CA PHE A 67 -10.02 0.60 -8.71
C PHE A 67 -10.58 2.01 -8.54
N HIS A 68 -10.48 2.79 -9.60
CA HIS A 68 -11.07 4.11 -9.72
C HIS A 68 -11.81 4.17 -11.05
N GLU A 69 -13.12 4.41 -11.00
CA GLU A 69 -13.99 4.49 -12.20
C GLU A 69 -13.87 3.27 -13.13
N GLY A 70 -13.75 2.07 -12.56
CA GLY A 70 -13.60 0.82 -13.30
C GLY A 70 -12.19 0.55 -13.85
N VAL A 71 -11.25 1.48 -13.66
CA VAL A 71 -9.86 1.35 -14.09
C VAL A 71 -8.96 0.94 -12.93
N LYS A 72 -8.07 -0.02 -13.18
CA LYS A 72 -7.02 -0.43 -12.24
C LYS A 72 -5.94 0.65 -12.17
N VAL A 73 -5.70 1.20 -10.98
CA VAL A 73 -4.70 2.23 -10.71
C VAL A 73 -3.72 1.73 -9.65
N LEU A 74 -2.43 1.92 -9.89
CA LEU A 74 -1.40 1.66 -8.90
C LEU A 74 -1.20 2.91 -8.04
N LYS A 75 -1.31 2.73 -6.72
CA LYS A 75 -1.13 3.81 -5.75
C LYS A 75 -0.10 3.45 -4.70
N VAL A 76 0.60 4.47 -4.21
CA VAL A 76 1.57 4.38 -3.11
C VAL A 76 1.13 5.32 -1.99
N ARG A 77 1.51 4.99 -0.75
CA ARG A 77 1.19 5.83 0.42
C ARG A 77 2.06 7.09 0.42
N VAL A 78 1.43 8.25 0.55
CA VAL A 78 2.10 9.56 0.61
C VAL A 78 3.06 9.63 1.79
N CYS A 79 2.66 9.17 2.98
CA CYS A 79 3.56 9.17 4.14
C CYS A 79 4.83 8.33 3.90
N VAL A 80 4.70 7.18 3.25
CA VAL A 80 5.82 6.30 2.90
C VAL A 80 6.72 6.96 1.85
N VAL A 81 6.14 7.67 0.87
CA VAL A 81 6.89 8.46 -0.10
C VAL A 81 7.67 9.59 0.58
N ILE A 82 7.06 10.33 1.49
CA ILE A 82 7.73 11.41 2.23
C ILE A 82 8.92 10.86 3.02
N ILE A 83 8.75 9.72 3.71
CA ILE A 83 9.85 9.08 4.45
C ILE A 83 10.94 8.57 3.49
N LEU A 84 10.56 8.00 2.35
CA LEU A 84 11.50 7.58 1.32
C LEU A 84 12.33 8.77 0.82
N LEU A 85 11.68 9.87 0.43
CA LEU A 85 12.34 11.07 -0.07
C LEU A 85 13.31 11.66 0.96
N LYS A 86 12.91 11.71 2.25
CA LYS A 86 13.80 12.10 3.36
C LYS A 86 15.04 11.20 3.43
N ASN A 87 14.87 9.88 3.38
CA ASN A 87 16.00 8.95 3.40
C ASN A 87 16.92 9.11 2.17
N MET A 88 16.33 9.33 0.99
CA MET A 88 17.09 9.52 -0.25
C MET A 88 17.90 10.81 -0.22
N LEU A 89 17.30 11.93 0.23
CA LEU A 89 18.00 13.20 0.42
C LEU A 89 19.15 13.05 1.41
N MET A 90 18.90 12.42 2.55
CA MET A 90 19.95 12.13 3.55
C MET A 90 21.09 11.29 2.96
N PHE A 91 20.78 10.30 2.12
CA PHE A 91 21.77 9.43 1.48
C PHE A 91 22.59 10.13 0.40
N VAL A 92 21.94 10.87 -0.51
CA VAL A 92 22.60 11.65 -1.56
C VAL A 92 23.54 12.69 -0.94
N LEU A 93 23.13 13.32 0.15
CA LEU A 93 23.88 14.40 0.80
C LEU A 93 24.96 13.89 1.76
N ALA A 94 24.87 12.65 2.24
CA ALA A 94 25.96 12.00 2.99
C ALA A 94 27.21 11.73 2.13
N SER A 95 27.10 11.76 0.80
CA SER A 95 28.21 11.56 -0.13
C SER A 95 29.05 12.83 -0.42
N ARG A 96 28.67 14.01 0.11
CA ARG A 96 29.36 15.30 -0.11
C ARG A 96 30.01 15.84 1.18
N THR A 97 31.18 16.46 1.06
CA THR A 97 32.22 16.61 2.11
C THR A 97 32.05 17.74 3.13
N ASP A 98 31.00 18.56 3.11
CA ASP A 98 30.92 19.78 3.94
C ASP A 98 29.77 19.71 4.97
N LYS A 99 30.01 19.98 6.26
CA LYS A 99 29.16 19.54 7.40
C LYS A 99 28.27 20.60 8.06
N GLU A 100 28.57 21.90 7.97
CA GLU A 100 27.85 22.94 8.76
C GLU A 100 26.81 23.71 7.92
N ASN A 101 27.16 24.12 6.70
CA ASN A 101 26.18 24.58 5.69
C ASN A 101 25.24 23.44 5.20
N ARG A 102 25.39 22.24 5.77
CA ARG A 102 24.77 20.96 5.39
C ARG A 102 23.38 20.80 5.97
N ALA A 103 23.23 21.01 7.28
CA ALA A 103 21.98 20.79 7.98
C ALA A 103 20.95 21.85 7.59
N GLU A 104 21.39 23.10 7.41
CA GLU A 104 20.52 24.21 7.03
C GLU A 104 20.01 24.10 5.59
N ARG A 105 20.86 23.68 4.63
CA ARG A 105 20.41 23.43 3.24
C ARG A 105 19.49 22.22 3.12
N ILE A 106 19.77 21.14 3.86
CA ILE A 106 18.88 19.97 3.97
C ILE A 106 17.54 20.40 4.53
N HIS A 107 17.57 21.09 5.67
CA HIS A 107 16.37 21.54 6.36
C HIS A 107 15.55 22.48 5.47
N ASN A 108 16.19 23.41 4.76
CA ASN A 108 15.49 24.34 3.87
C ASN A 108 14.92 23.65 2.62
N GLN A 109 15.64 22.71 1.99
CA GLN A 109 15.07 21.91 0.89
C GLN A 109 13.97 20.97 1.38
N GLU A 110 14.13 20.31 2.53
CA GLU A 110 13.08 19.51 3.15
C GLU A 110 11.85 20.36 3.45
N LEU A 111 12.01 21.55 4.03
CA LEU A 111 10.93 22.48 4.31
C LEU A 111 10.28 23.04 3.03
N GLU A 112 11.05 23.33 1.99
CA GLU A 112 10.50 23.74 0.68
C GLU A 112 9.75 22.60 0.01
N LEU A 113 10.23 21.36 0.12
CA LEU A 113 9.55 20.19 -0.45
C LEU A 113 8.30 19.85 0.32
N ILE A 114 8.37 19.83 1.64
CA ILE A 114 7.22 19.71 2.52
C ILE A 114 6.22 20.83 2.18
N SER A 115 6.65 22.09 2.12
CA SER A 115 5.77 23.23 1.79
C SER A 115 5.24 23.24 0.34
N LYS A 116 5.99 22.70 -0.62
CA LYS A 116 5.60 22.59 -2.04
C LYS A 116 4.60 21.45 -2.23
N TYR A 117 4.78 20.33 -1.53
CA TYR A 117 3.90 19.17 -1.61
C TYR A 117 2.75 19.17 -0.60
N GLU A 118 2.80 20.05 0.42
CA GLU A 118 1.65 20.51 1.19
C GLU A 118 0.64 21.27 0.32
N ARG A 119 1.08 21.81 -0.84
CA ARG A 119 0.26 22.63 -1.76
C ARG A 119 -0.27 21.87 -2.99
N ILE A 120 0.18 20.64 -3.25
CA ILE A 120 -0.39 19.80 -4.32
C ILE A 120 -1.65 19.12 -3.78
N GLU A 121 -2.80 19.80 -3.82
CA GLU A 121 -4.17 19.26 -3.65
C GLU A 121 -4.35 18.08 -2.67
N ILE A 122 -3.57 18.06 -1.60
CA ILE A 122 -3.72 17.24 -0.41
C ILE A 122 -3.76 18.30 0.67
N GLY A 123 -4.95 18.66 1.14
CA GLY A 123 -5.09 19.66 2.18
C GLY A 123 -4.37 19.20 3.44
N PHE A 124 -3.13 19.64 3.63
CA PHE A 124 -2.37 19.37 4.84
C PHE A 124 -2.92 20.22 6.01
N GLY A 125 -4.08 19.82 6.54
CA GLY A 125 -4.11 19.45 7.96
C GLY A 125 -3.45 18.08 8.10
N ASP A 126 -3.17 17.60 9.32
CA ASP A 126 -2.57 16.27 9.62
C ASP A 126 -2.65 15.27 8.45
N VAL A 127 -1.56 15.11 7.67
CA VAL A 127 -1.61 14.16 6.56
C VAL A 127 -1.85 12.78 7.10
N SER A 128 -2.93 12.18 6.61
CA SER A 128 -3.32 10.89 7.07
C SER A 128 -2.27 9.88 6.63
N GLN A 129 -2.02 8.84 7.44
CA GLN A 129 -1.14 7.71 7.07
C GLN A 129 -1.62 6.95 5.81
N PHE A 130 -2.72 7.39 5.20
CA PHE A 130 -3.44 6.70 4.16
C PHE A 130 -3.72 7.52 2.93
N ASP A 131 -3.18 8.75 2.85
CA ASP A 131 -3.26 9.49 1.61
C ASP A 131 -2.50 8.70 0.55
N MET A 132 -3.19 8.41 -0.56
CA MET A 132 -2.69 7.55 -1.61
C MET A 132 -2.47 8.35 -2.87
N MET A 133 -1.23 8.42 -3.35
CA MET A 133 -0.91 9.04 -4.62
C MET A 133 -0.77 7.98 -5.71
N ASN A 134 -1.14 8.33 -6.95
CA ASN A 134 -0.85 7.48 -8.10
C ASN A 134 0.63 7.59 -8.52
N LEU A 135 1.10 6.65 -9.34
CA LEU A 135 2.49 6.64 -9.80
C LEU A 135 2.88 7.85 -10.67
N CYS A 136 1.95 8.41 -11.45
CA CYS A 136 2.23 9.60 -12.26
C CYS A 136 2.49 10.83 -11.37
N SER A 137 1.78 10.94 -10.24
CA SER A 137 2.04 11.98 -9.25
C SER A 137 3.40 11.77 -8.61
N LEU A 138 3.74 10.55 -8.19
CA LEU A 138 5.07 10.24 -7.65
C LEU A 138 6.18 10.61 -8.63
N GLU A 139 6.00 10.26 -9.90
CA GLU A 139 6.95 10.57 -10.95
C GLU A 139 7.22 12.07 -11.05
N LYS A 140 6.18 12.90 -11.09
CA LYS A 140 6.31 14.36 -11.10
C LYS A 140 7.10 14.86 -9.89
N ILE A 141 6.87 14.27 -8.72
CA ILE A 141 7.63 14.61 -7.51
C ILE A 141 9.12 14.31 -7.69
N LEU A 142 9.45 13.15 -8.25
CA LEU A 142 10.84 12.73 -8.49
C LEU A 142 11.52 13.60 -9.55
N ASP A 143 10.82 13.97 -10.62
CA ASP A 143 11.31 14.87 -11.67
C ASP A 143 11.60 16.27 -11.12
N ASP A 144 10.65 16.84 -10.37
CA ASP A 144 10.79 18.12 -9.70
C ASP A 144 11.95 18.16 -8.69
N LEU A 145 12.35 16.98 -8.22
CA LEU A 145 13.45 16.77 -7.28
C LEU A 145 14.77 16.37 -7.92
N GLU A 146 14.79 16.20 -9.23
CA GLU A 146 15.93 15.67 -9.98
C GLU A 146 16.43 14.33 -9.41
N ILE A 147 15.53 13.52 -8.84
CA ILE A 147 15.86 12.19 -8.31
C ILE A 147 15.84 11.17 -9.44
N GLU A 148 16.93 10.40 -9.55
CA GLU A 148 17.06 9.37 -10.57
C GLU A 148 16.04 8.23 -10.34
N LYS A 149 15.01 8.14 -11.19
CA LYS A 149 13.91 7.16 -11.04
C LYS A 149 14.38 5.69 -11.03
N ASN A 150 15.53 5.38 -11.65
CA ASN A 150 16.04 4.02 -11.74
C ASN A 150 16.48 3.45 -10.38
N ILE A 151 16.68 4.27 -9.35
CA ILE A 151 17.03 3.79 -8.00
C ILE A 151 15.79 3.42 -7.19
N ILE A 152 14.58 3.61 -7.73
CA ILE A 152 13.32 3.27 -7.07
C ILE A 152 12.67 2.10 -7.82
N THR A 153 12.33 1.07 -7.05
CA THR A 153 11.54 -0.07 -7.50
C THR A 153 10.25 -0.15 -6.70
N VAL A 154 9.11 -0.14 -7.37
CA VAL A 154 7.80 -0.22 -6.74
C VAL A 154 7.34 -1.68 -6.75
N VAL A 155 7.04 -2.23 -5.57
CA VAL A 155 6.68 -3.64 -5.34
C VAL A 155 5.32 -3.72 -4.67
N ASN A 156 4.51 -4.74 -4.93
CA ASN A 156 3.20 -4.89 -4.29
C ASN A 156 3.35 -5.09 -2.77
N ASP A 157 2.50 -4.42 -1.98
CA ASP A 157 2.46 -4.65 -0.53
C ASP A 157 2.05 -6.11 -0.26
N VAL A 158 2.89 -6.83 0.50
CA VAL A 158 2.73 -8.26 0.78
C VAL A 158 1.44 -8.54 1.55
N ASN A 159 1.16 -7.77 2.59
CA ASN A 159 -0.03 -7.98 3.41
C ASN A 159 -1.30 -7.75 2.58
N TYR A 160 -1.29 -6.67 1.78
CA TYR A 160 -2.37 -6.38 0.85
C TYR A 160 -2.56 -7.50 -0.18
N THR A 161 -1.45 -8.00 -0.76
CA THR A 161 -1.49 -9.03 -1.80
C THR A 161 -2.04 -10.35 -1.28
N LEU A 162 -1.57 -10.78 -0.10
CA LEU A 162 -2.06 -11.99 0.56
C LEU A 162 -3.55 -11.87 0.89
N ALA A 163 -3.98 -10.70 1.42
CA ALA A 163 -5.37 -10.49 1.78
C ALA A 163 -6.30 -10.47 0.53
N VAL A 164 -5.88 -9.83 -0.56
CA VAL A 164 -6.63 -9.85 -1.83
C VAL A 164 -6.71 -11.28 -2.38
N HIS A 165 -5.61 -12.03 -2.35
CA HIS A 165 -5.58 -13.41 -2.81
C HIS A 165 -6.51 -14.32 -2.00
N ASP A 166 -6.51 -14.20 -0.67
CA ASP A 166 -7.41 -14.97 0.20
C ASP A 166 -8.89 -14.66 -0.06
N ILE A 167 -9.24 -13.38 -0.30
CA ILE A 167 -10.61 -13.03 -0.70
C ILE A 167 -10.96 -13.68 -2.03
N ILE A 168 -10.09 -13.61 -3.05
CA ILE A 168 -10.41 -14.13 -4.39
C ILE A 168 -10.54 -15.65 -4.37
N GLN A 169 -9.63 -16.37 -3.71
CA GLN A 169 -9.58 -17.82 -3.75
C GLN A 169 -10.58 -18.49 -2.81
N ARG A 170 -10.74 -17.93 -1.61
CA ARG A 170 -11.46 -18.59 -0.52
C ARG A 170 -12.73 -17.84 -0.15
N GLY A 171 -12.87 -16.58 -0.57
CA GLY A 171 -13.93 -15.71 -0.09
C GLY A 171 -13.83 -15.42 1.41
N THR A 172 -12.64 -15.57 1.99
CA THR A 172 -12.46 -15.49 3.44
C THR A 172 -11.73 -14.22 3.83
N GLY A 173 -12.27 -13.55 4.85
CA GLY A 173 -11.62 -12.43 5.54
C GLY A 173 -11.72 -11.10 4.79
N PRO A 174 -11.53 -9.97 5.48
CA PRO A 174 -11.52 -8.66 4.86
C PRO A 174 -10.11 -8.30 4.32
N ILE A 175 -10.00 -7.40 3.34
CA ILE A 175 -8.69 -6.93 2.84
C ILE A 175 -8.08 -5.96 3.86
N ILE A 176 -7.19 -6.49 4.69
CA ILE A 176 -6.53 -5.74 5.76
C ILE A 176 -5.30 -5.03 5.20
N ILE A 177 -5.13 -3.78 5.63
CA ILE A 177 -3.91 -3.00 5.46
C ILE A 177 -3.39 -2.65 6.84
N LYS A 178 -2.10 -2.87 7.05
CA LYS A 178 -1.46 -2.48 8.30
C LYS A 178 -1.28 -0.95 8.36
N GLY A 179 -1.64 -0.31 9.47
CA GLY A 179 -1.26 1.08 9.75
C GLY A 179 0.23 1.21 10.09
N GLU A 180 0.71 2.40 10.45
CA GLU A 180 2.09 2.57 10.93
C GLU A 180 2.30 1.96 12.32
N ALA A 181 1.27 1.93 13.16
CA ALA A 181 1.31 1.29 14.47
C ALA A 181 0.91 -0.20 14.39
N GLU A 182 1.02 -0.81 13.21
CA GLU A 182 0.67 -2.22 12.93
C GLU A 182 -0.81 -2.59 13.22
N GLU A 183 -1.68 -1.59 13.33
CA GLU A 183 -3.12 -1.81 13.45
C GLU A 183 -3.74 -2.36 12.15
N ASP A 184 -4.82 -3.10 12.27
CA ASP A 184 -5.60 -3.57 11.12
C ASP A 184 -6.59 -2.51 10.66
N MET A 185 -6.54 -2.19 9.36
CA MET A 185 -7.34 -1.12 8.76
C MET A 185 -7.93 -1.52 7.41
N PHE A 186 -9.00 -0.81 7.02
CA PHE A 186 -9.74 -1.07 5.78
C PHE A 186 -9.90 0.19 4.94
N PHE A 187 -9.74 0.07 3.62
CA PHE A 187 -10.35 1.02 2.70
C PHE A 187 -11.87 0.92 2.79
N THR A 188 -12.57 2.05 2.82
CA THR A 188 -14.05 2.08 2.85
C THR A 188 -14.67 1.21 1.76
N SER A 189 -14.11 1.23 0.55
CA SER A 189 -14.57 0.37 -0.55
C SER A 189 -14.43 -1.12 -0.27
N HIS A 190 -13.35 -1.56 0.38
CA HIS A 190 -13.16 -2.97 0.74
C HIS A 190 -14.05 -3.37 1.91
N ALA A 191 -14.28 -2.46 2.86
CA ALA A 191 -15.23 -2.70 3.93
C ALA A 191 -16.67 -2.84 3.38
N ILE A 192 -17.11 -1.95 2.48
CA ILE A 192 -18.41 -2.07 1.80
C ILE A 192 -18.50 -3.39 1.04
N TYR A 193 -17.45 -3.73 0.27
CA TYR A 193 -17.41 -5.00 -0.45
C TYR A 193 -17.47 -6.19 0.51
N TYR A 194 -16.77 -6.15 1.64
CA TYR A 194 -16.80 -7.20 2.64
C TYR A 194 -18.15 -7.31 3.35
N ILE A 195 -18.82 -6.20 3.66
CA ILE A 195 -20.21 -6.19 4.16
C ILE A 195 -21.12 -6.87 3.15
N PHE A 196 -21.08 -6.40 1.91
CA PHE A 196 -21.88 -6.96 0.82
C PHE A 196 -21.59 -8.44 0.67
N TYR A 197 -20.33 -8.84 0.53
CA TYR A 197 -19.95 -10.24 0.38
C TYR A 197 -20.37 -11.08 1.59
N SER A 198 -20.02 -10.68 2.81
CA SER A 198 -20.31 -11.45 4.02
C SER A 198 -21.80 -11.62 4.31
N ILE A 199 -22.64 -10.67 3.90
CA ILE A 199 -24.10 -10.75 4.04
C ILE A 199 -24.70 -11.50 2.85
N VAL A 200 -24.32 -11.15 1.63
CA VAL A 200 -24.97 -11.64 0.41
C VAL A 200 -24.48 -13.03 0.05
N THR A 201 -23.17 -13.30 0.02
CA THR A 201 -22.67 -14.63 -0.43
C THR A 201 -22.75 -15.72 0.63
N LYS A 202 -22.82 -15.36 1.91
CA LYS A 202 -23.14 -16.33 2.98
C LYS A 202 -24.63 -16.66 3.04
N VAL A 203 -25.49 -15.87 2.39
CA VAL A 203 -26.88 -16.22 2.15
C VAL A 203 -26.93 -17.10 0.91
N ASN A 204 -27.26 -18.37 1.09
CA ASN A 204 -27.45 -19.28 -0.04
C ASN A 204 -28.82 -19.02 -0.68
N PHE A 205 -28.88 -18.06 -1.61
CA PHE A 205 -30.10 -17.70 -2.35
C PHE A 205 -30.72 -18.84 -3.19
N ARG A 206 -30.05 -19.99 -3.31
CA ARG A 206 -30.59 -21.18 -3.99
C ARG A 206 -31.35 -22.11 -3.07
N ILE A 207 -31.22 -21.93 -1.77
CA ILE A 207 -32.06 -22.60 -0.79
C ILE A 207 -33.20 -21.62 -0.48
N GLU A 208 -34.45 -22.08 -0.56
CA GLU A 208 -35.60 -21.38 0.03
C GLU A 208 -35.41 -21.38 1.56
N LEU A 209 -34.54 -20.49 2.07
CA LEU A 209 -33.94 -20.64 3.41
C LEU A 209 -34.82 -20.21 4.58
N CYS A 210 -36.01 -19.73 4.32
CA CYS A 210 -36.93 -19.38 5.37
C CYS A 210 -38.27 -20.01 5.03
N GLU A 211 -38.63 -21.08 5.74
CA GLU A 211 -40.05 -21.28 6.03
C GLU A 211 -40.50 -20.02 6.76
N GLU A 212 -41.49 -19.29 6.24
CA GLU A 212 -41.97 -18.04 6.85
C GLU A 212 -42.09 -18.18 8.37
N HIS A 213 -41.14 -17.60 9.09
CA HIS A 213 -41.12 -17.60 10.55
C HIS A 213 -41.12 -16.17 11.04
N ALA A 214 -41.79 -15.96 12.18
CA ALA A 214 -41.85 -14.66 12.82
C ALA A 214 -40.41 -14.19 13.12
N GLY A 215 -40.01 -13.05 12.53
CA GLY A 215 -38.70 -12.43 12.78
C GLY A 215 -37.60 -12.71 11.75
N CYS A 216 -37.87 -13.34 10.60
CA CYS A 216 -36.85 -13.56 9.57
C CYS A 216 -36.12 -12.26 9.14
N ILE A 217 -36.86 -11.16 8.99
CA ILE A 217 -36.30 -9.85 8.63
C ILE A 217 -35.48 -9.28 9.79
N GLU A 218 -35.93 -9.45 11.03
CA GLU A 218 -35.23 -9.01 12.24
C GLU A 218 -33.91 -9.75 12.44
N ASP A 219 -33.86 -11.06 12.20
CA ASP A 219 -32.63 -11.86 12.27
C ASP A 219 -31.62 -11.43 11.19
N PHE A 220 -32.11 -11.20 9.97
CA PHE A 220 -31.29 -10.65 8.89
C PHE A 220 -30.73 -9.26 9.26
N ARG A 221 -31.59 -8.35 9.75
CA ARG A 221 -31.18 -7.02 10.23
C ARG A 221 -30.13 -7.12 11.33
N LYS A 222 -30.31 -8.03 12.29
CA LYS A 222 -29.36 -8.25 13.38
C LYS A 222 -28.00 -8.71 12.86
N GLY A 223 -27.97 -9.65 11.91
CA GLY A 223 -26.73 -10.07 11.26
C GLY A 223 -26.01 -8.94 10.54
N VAL A 224 -26.75 -8.06 9.84
CA VAL A 224 -26.17 -6.85 9.23
C VAL A 224 -25.58 -5.92 10.28
N VAL A 225 -26.32 -5.66 11.37
CA VAL A 225 -25.85 -4.79 12.47
C VAL A 225 -24.59 -5.36 13.13
N GLU A 226 -24.55 -6.65 13.44
CA GLU A 226 -23.37 -7.32 14.02
C GLU A 226 -22.13 -7.19 13.12
N VAL A 227 -22.29 -7.40 11.81
CA VAL A 227 -21.19 -7.21 10.84
C VAL A 227 -20.77 -5.73 10.80
N CYS A 228 -21.72 -4.81 10.76
CA CYS A 228 -21.44 -3.37 10.80
C CYS A 228 -20.72 -2.95 12.09
N GLU A 229 -21.06 -3.53 13.25
CA GLU A 229 -20.38 -3.25 14.53
C GLU A 229 -18.95 -3.77 14.57
N ILE A 230 -18.70 -4.97 14.03
CA ILE A 230 -17.34 -5.52 13.89
C ILE A 230 -16.48 -4.58 13.06
N ILE A 231 -17.04 -4.05 11.97
CA ILE A 231 -16.30 -3.15 11.07
C ILE A 231 -16.24 -1.73 11.65
N ALA A 232 -17.25 -1.26 12.38
CA ALA A 232 -17.21 0.03 13.08
C ALA A 232 -16.12 0.06 14.16
N LYS A 233 -15.81 -1.07 14.78
CA LYS A 233 -14.65 -1.25 15.67
C LYS A 233 -13.31 -1.25 14.93
N ALA A 234 -13.31 -1.49 13.62
CA ALA A 234 -12.12 -1.38 12.80
C ALA A 234 -11.86 0.08 12.40
N LYS A 235 -10.58 0.45 12.28
CA LYS A 235 -10.20 1.79 11.85
C LYS A 235 -10.35 1.92 10.33
N TRP A 236 -10.94 3.04 9.92
CA TRP A 236 -11.30 3.31 8.52
C TRP A 236 -10.26 4.19 7.84
N VAL A 237 -10.06 3.92 6.56
CA VAL A 237 -9.29 4.78 5.65
C VAL A 237 -10.27 5.51 4.74
N SER A 238 -10.50 6.80 5.01
CA SER A 238 -11.19 7.72 4.09
C SER A 238 -10.28 8.05 2.90
N ARG A 239 -10.86 8.13 1.71
CA ARG A 239 -10.18 8.41 0.44
C ARG A 239 -10.09 9.90 0.15
#